data_AF-A0A969QGJ9-F1
#
_entry.id   AF-A0A969QGJ9-F1
#
_cell.length_a   1.000
_cell.length_b   1.000
_cell.length_c   1.000
_cell.angle_alpha   90.00
_cell.angle_beta   90.00
_cell.angle_gamma   90.00
#
_symmetry.space_group_name_H-M   'P 1'
#
loop_
_entity.id
_entity.type
_entity.pdbx_description
1 polymer ?
#
loop_
_entity_poly.entity_id
_entity_poly.type
_entity_poly.pdbx_seq_one_letter_code
_entity_poly.pdbx_strand_id
1 'polypeptide(L)'
;MPFTNFTNPYQNPTNVPEHYRKHFNLSKLFRTDGTYVRPVEDPVTLWAIALLYEEYGVPLDALELELSADFSQGTHQGGRRYQGRADLIVYDDRYIGAGGGLDVAFIMVEAMEPSKKFEGTEPEGWIEHLNRLNAYMSASPSARYAVLTSGTHTKIYRRDLDYPRALQEIGDLPKYESARLAAEHSPYKVILNPSEPDDIQTGLQPLTRDKFREVLGDTRSGCHSILPG
;
A
#
# COMPACT_ATOMS: atom_id res chain seq x y z
N MET A 1 -6.10 9.16 -12.88
CA MET A 1 -5.26 9.51 -14.07
C MET A 1 -3.99 8.65 -14.04
N PRO A 2 -3.39 8.24 -15.18
CA PRO A 2 -2.09 7.59 -15.16
C PRO A 2 -1.02 8.54 -14.60
N PHE A 3 0.04 8.01 -14.00
CA PHE A 3 1.14 8.75 -13.35
C PHE A 3 2.01 9.61 -14.31
N THR A 4 1.52 10.04 -15.47
CA THR A 4 2.31 10.74 -16.51
C THR A 4 1.91 12.20 -16.65
N ASN A 5 2.92 13.09 -16.66
CA ASN A 5 2.87 14.55 -16.81
C ASN A 5 2.22 15.31 -15.64
N PHE A 6 3.08 15.85 -14.78
CA PHE A 6 2.72 16.34 -13.46
C PHE A 6 3.03 17.82 -13.24
N THR A 7 2.04 18.54 -12.73
CA THR A 7 2.23 19.76 -11.95
C THR A 7 1.80 19.44 -10.52
N ASN A 8 2.76 19.36 -9.59
CA ASN A 8 2.44 19.03 -8.20
C ASN A 8 1.56 20.10 -7.55
N PRO A 9 0.28 19.82 -7.22
CA PRO A 9 -0.52 20.81 -6.51
C PRO A 9 0.03 21.08 -5.10
N TYR A 10 0.79 20.12 -4.55
CA TYR A 10 1.30 20.11 -3.19
C TYR A 10 2.77 20.53 -3.08
N GLN A 11 3.36 21.10 -4.14
CA GLN A 11 4.68 21.74 -4.04
C GLN A 11 4.74 22.77 -2.91
N ASN A 12 3.66 23.54 -2.74
CA ASN A 12 3.49 24.40 -1.58
C ASN A 12 2.72 23.64 -0.48
N PRO A 13 3.30 23.43 0.72
CA PRO A 13 2.65 22.72 1.81
C PRO A 13 1.33 23.37 2.27
N THR A 14 1.11 24.67 2.01
CA THR A 14 -0.16 25.34 2.33
C THR A 14 -1.32 24.85 1.48
N ASN A 15 -1.04 24.29 0.30
CA ASN A 15 -2.05 23.75 -0.60
C ASN A 15 -2.50 22.34 -0.20
N VAL A 16 -1.83 21.72 0.78
CA VAL A 16 -2.14 20.36 1.21
C VAL A 16 -3.45 20.35 2.00
N PRO A 17 -4.43 19.53 1.57
CA PRO A 17 -5.65 19.32 2.33
C PRO A 17 -5.39 18.99 3.80
N GLU A 18 -6.24 19.52 4.68
CA GLU A 18 -6.07 19.37 6.12
C GLU A 18 -6.06 17.91 6.58
N HIS A 19 -6.85 17.05 5.94
CA HIS A 19 -6.91 15.63 6.28
C HIS A 19 -5.58 14.90 6.05
N TYR A 20 -4.78 15.28 5.04
CA TYR A 20 -3.42 14.75 4.89
C TYR A 20 -2.46 15.34 5.94
N ARG A 21 -2.51 16.66 6.17
CA ARG A 21 -1.61 17.34 7.13
C ARG A 21 -1.79 16.87 8.57
N LYS A 22 -3.02 16.54 8.95
CA LYS A 22 -3.36 16.10 10.32
C LYS A 22 -3.37 14.58 10.49
N HIS A 23 -3.17 13.81 9.41
CA HIS A 23 -3.13 12.35 9.51
C HIS A 23 -1.88 11.90 10.27
N PHE A 24 -2.05 11.06 11.29
CA PHE A 24 -0.92 10.67 12.15
C PHE A 24 0.18 9.93 11.36
N ASN A 25 -0.19 9.02 10.44
CA ASN A 25 0.75 8.32 9.56
C ASN A 25 1.52 9.24 8.60
N LEU A 26 0.99 10.42 8.27
CA LEU A 26 1.58 11.34 7.30
C LEU A 26 2.38 12.47 7.95
N SER A 27 2.28 12.59 9.28
CA SER A 27 2.93 13.66 10.06
C SER A 27 4.45 13.75 9.83
N LYS A 28 5.11 12.63 9.50
CA LYS A 28 6.56 12.57 9.21
C LYS A 28 6.99 13.36 7.96
N LEU A 29 6.07 13.75 7.07
CA LEU A 29 6.39 14.61 5.93
C LEU A 29 6.57 16.08 6.32
N PHE A 30 6.08 16.48 7.50
CA PHE A 30 6.00 17.88 7.88
C PHE A 30 6.83 18.16 9.13
N ARG A 31 7.52 19.29 9.12
CA ARG A 31 8.10 19.91 10.31
C ARG A 31 7.00 20.55 11.16
N THR A 32 7.35 20.92 12.39
CA THR A 32 6.43 21.57 13.32
C THR A 32 5.92 22.93 12.82
N ASP A 33 6.66 23.60 11.93
CA ASP A 33 6.24 24.84 11.28
C ASP A 33 5.34 24.63 10.05
N GLY A 34 5.01 23.37 9.72
CA GLY A 34 4.16 22.99 8.59
C GLY A 34 4.89 22.93 7.24
N THR A 35 6.20 23.17 7.19
CA THR A 35 7.00 22.96 5.98
C THR A 35 7.38 21.49 5.80
N TYR A 36 7.77 21.08 4.58
CA TYR A 36 8.22 19.71 4.34
C TYR A 36 9.56 19.40 5.01
N VAL A 37 9.76 18.15 5.43
CA VAL A 37 11.04 17.67 5.96
C VAL A 37 12.09 17.62 4.86
N ARG A 38 11.73 17.06 3.69
CA ARG A 38 12.47 17.03 2.42
C ARG A 38 11.72 17.85 1.36
N PRO A 39 12.02 19.15 1.21
CA PRO A 39 11.23 20.05 0.37
C PRO A 39 11.13 19.69 -1.12
N VAL A 40 11.99 18.79 -1.62
CA VAL A 40 11.97 18.35 -3.02
C VAL A 40 11.25 17.01 -3.20
N GLU A 41 11.47 16.03 -2.32
CA GLU A 41 10.93 14.66 -2.43
C GLU A 41 9.58 14.47 -1.72
N ASP A 42 9.38 15.08 -0.55
CA ASP A 42 8.13 14.91 0.22
C ASP A 42 6.89 15.41 -0.53
N PRO A 43 6.94 16.50 -1.33
CA PRO A 43 5.83 16.84 -2.22
C PRO A 43 5.48 15.70 -3.20
N VAL A 44 6.47 14.98 -3.72
CA VAL A 44 6.26 13.85 -4.64
C VAL A 44 5.64 12.67 -3.89
N THR A 45 6.16 12.38 -2.69
CA THR A 45 5.63 11.35 -1.80
C THR A 45 4.16 11.60 -1.46
N LEU A 46 3.83 12.85 -1.09
CA LEU A 46 2.46 13.25 -0.78
C LEU A 46 1.53 13.14 -1.99
N TRP A 47 2.01 13.48 -3.19
CA TRP A 47 1.23 13.29 -4.39
C TRP A 47 0.96 11.80 -4.68
N ALA A 48 1.96 10.94 -4.51
CA ALA A 48 1.77 9.50 -4.65
C ALA A 48 0.73 8.98 -3.63
N ILE A 49 0.76 9.48 -2.39
CA ILE A 49 -0.26 9.21 -1.37
C ILE A 49 -1.65 9.64 -1.83
N ALA A 50 -1.78 10.87 -2.34
CA ALA A 50 -3.08 11.38 -2.81
C ALA A 50 -3.63 10.54 -3.97
N LEU A 51 -2.78 10.13 -4.92
CA LEU A 51 -3.21 9.21 -5.97
C LEU A 51 -3.65 7.86 -5.41
N LEU A 52 -2.84 7.24 -4.53
CA LEU A 52 -3.20 5.97 -3.91
C LEU A 52 -4.54 6.03 -3.18
N TYR A 53 -4.77 7.11 -2.44
CA TYR A 53 -6.02 7.35 -1.70
C TYR A 53 -7.21 7.64 -2.63
N GLU A 54 -7.12 8.69 -3.46
CA GLU A 54 -8.25 9.21 -4.24
C GLU A 54 -8.55 8.33 -5.46
N GLU A 55 -7.50 7.81 -6.11
CA GLU A 55 -7.60 7.13 -7.39
C GLU A 55 -7.43 5.62 -7.27
N TYR A 56 -6.80 5.08 -6.22
CA TYR A 56 -6.70 3.62 -6.04
C TYR A 56 -7.47 3.10 -4.83
N GLY A 57 -8.07 3.96 -4.01
CA GLY A 57 -8.90 3.55 -2.88
C GLY A 57 -8.09 2.99 -1.70
N VAL A 58 -6.80 3.29 -1.62
CA VAL A 58 -5.94 2.89 -0.49
C VAL A 58 -6.30 3.72 0.74
N PRO A 59 -6.73 3.12 1.86
CA PRO A 59 -7.01 3.86 3.09
C PRO A 59 -5.75 4.52 3.64
N LEU A 60 -5.84 5.76 4.14
CA LEU A 60 -4.69 6.44 4.75
C LEU A 60 -4.15 5.72 6.00
N ASP A 61 -5.00 4.99 6.70
CA ASP A 61 -4.59 4.16 7.84
C ASP A 61 -3.71 2.97 7.43
N ALA A 62 -3.78 2.53 6.16
CA ALA A 62 -2.94 1.47 5.61
C ALA A 62 -1.56 1.97 5.16
N LEU A 63 -1.34 3.28 5.17
CA LEU A 63 -0.10 3.90 4.73
C LEU A 63 0.85 4.09 5.91
N GLU A 64 2.13 3.77 5.74
CA GLU A 64 3.19 4.14 6.68
C GLU A 64 4.38 4.77 5.96
N LEU A 65 4.85 5.88 6.49
CA LEU A 65 6.10 6.52 6.09
C LEU A 65 7.27 5.93 6.89
N GLU A 66 8.21 5.26 6.23
CA GLU A 66 9.46 4.82 6.88
C GLU A 66 10.58 5.88 6.81
N LEU A 67 10.19 7.15 6.90
CA LEU A 67 11.11 8.28 6.97
C LEU A 67 11.78 8.31 8.34
N SER A 68 13.12 8.40 8.38
CA SER A 68 13.88 8.47 9.63
C SER A 68 13.62 9.79 10.36
N ALA A 69 13.47 9.77 11.68
CA ALA A 69 13.18 10.96 12.48
C ALA A 69 14.31 12.00 12.54
N ASP A 70 15.51 11.68 12.03
CA ASP A 70 16.72 12.48 12.23
C ASP A 70 17.30 13.09 10.94
N PHE A 71 16.42 13.68 10.12
CA PHE A 71 16.85 14.56 9.01
C PHE A 71 17.29 15.96 9.49
N SER A 72 17.42 16.16 10.81
CA SER A 72 17.51 17.48 11.42
C SER A 72 18.89 18.13 11.37
N GLN A 73 19.99 17.38 11.17
CA GLN A 73 21.32 17.98 11.03
C GLN A 73 22.27 17.09 10.23
N GLY A 74 22.73 17.55 9.06
CA GLY A 74 24.08 17.33 8.51
C GLY A 74 24.62 15.90 8.39
N THR A 75 23.80 14.88 8.63
CA THR A 75 24.18 13.48 8.69
C THR A 75 23.44 12.75 7.58
N HIS A 76 23.82 13.08 6.34
CA HIS A 76 23.83 12.07 5.28
C HIS A 76 24.85 11.00 5.69
N GLN A 77 24.50 10.14 6.66
CA GLN A 77 25.29 8.98 7.00
C GLN A 77 25.14 8.00 5.82
N GLY A 78 25.99 8.18 4.82
CA GLY A 78 26.20 7.21 3.76
C GLY A 78 26.54 5.87 4.38
N GLY A 79 25.72 4.86 4.11
CA GLY A 79 25.91 3.51 4.63
C GLY A 79 24.65 2.66 4.48
N ARG A 80 24.83 1.34 4.62
CA ARG A 80 23.82 0.26 4.42
C ARG A 80 22.44 0.47 5.08
N ARG A 81 22.30 1.41 6.03
CA ARG A 81 21.02 1.76 6.66
C ARG A 81 20.11 2.64 5.79
N TYR A 82 20.67 3.47 4.90
CA TYR A 82 19.90 4.25 3.91
C TYR A 82 19.33 3.36 2.78
N GLN A 83 19.96 2.21 2.55
CA GLN A 83 19.56 1.23 1.54
C GLN A 83 18.48 0.25 2.03
N GLY A 84 17.82 0.54 3.15
CA GLY A 84 16.98 -0.41 3.89
C GLY A 84 15.50 -0.06 4.07
N ARG A 85 15.01 1.11 3.67
CA ARG A 85 13.63 1.56 3.95
C ARG A 85 12.97 2.31 2.78
N ALA A 86 11.74 1.93 2.45
CA ALA A 86 10.94 2.59 1.42
C ALA A 86 10.45 3.97 1.90
N ASP A 87 10.22 4.91 0.99
CA ASP A 87 9.62 6.20 1.38
C ASP A 87 8.22 6.02 1.98
N LEU A 88 7.44 5.11 1.38
CA LEU A 88 6.07 4.81 1.76
C LEU A 88 5.78 3.31 1.57
N ILE A 89 5.13 2.72 2.56
CA ILE A 89 4.62 1.36 2.52
C ILE A 89 3.10 1.42 2.64
N VAL A 90 2.41 0.64 1.82
CA VAL A 90 0.99 0.31 2.00
C VAL A 90 0.90 -1.08 2.57
N TYR A 91 0.34 -1.22 3.76
CA TYR A 91 0.05 -2.50 4.35
C TYR A 91 -1.30 -3.04 3.89
N ASP A 92 -1.44 -4.35 3.96
CA ASP A 92 -2.73 -5.01 3.85
C ASP A 92 -3.59 -4.65 5.08
N ASP A 93 -4.73 -4.00 4.82
CA ASP A 93 -5.53 -3.38 5.86
C ASP A 93 -6.20 -4.38 6.80
N ARG A 94 -6.27 -5.66 6.41
CA ARG A 94 -6.70 -6.77 7.28
C ARG A 94 -5.84 -6.89 8.54
N TYR A 95 -4.56 -6.57 8.42
CA TYR A 95 -3.55 -6.83 9.45
C TYR A 95 -3.23 -5.60 10.33
N ILE A 96 -3.75 -4.42 9.97
CA ILE A 96 -3.46 -3.18 10.71
C ILE A 96 -3.85 -3.34 12.20
N GLY A 97 -2.89 -3.11 13.09
CA GLY A 97 -3.12 -3.17 14.53
C GLY A 97 -3.09 -4.58 15.13
N ALA A 98 -2.61 -5.59 14.40
CA ALA A 98 -2.46 -6.97 14.89
C ALA A 98 -1.55 -7.14 16.11
N GLY A 99 -0.74 -6.13 16.46
CA GLY A 99 0.30 -6.26 17.49
C GLY A 99 1.40 -7.24 17.05
N GLY A 100 2.59 -7.13 17.65
CA GLY A 100 3.67 -8.11 17.40
C GLY A 100 4.40 -8.02 16.05
N GLY A 101 4.16 -6.98 15.23
CA GLY A 101 4.91 -6.75 13.98
C GLY A 101 4.45 -7.59 12.79
N LEU A 102 3.15 -7.93 12.74
CA LEU A 102 2.52 -8.70 11.66
C LEU A 102 2.04 -7.83 10.49
N ASP A 103 2.45 -6.57 10.39
CA ASP A 103 2.01 -5.70 9.31
C ASP A 103 2.50 -6.24 7.96
N VAL A 104 1.55 -6.60 7.10
CA VAL A 104 1.81 -7.29 5.83
C VAL A 104 1.99 -6.24 4.74
N ALA A 105 3.24 -5.92 4.39
CA ALA A 105 3.50 -4.95 3.32
C ALA A 105 2.89 -5.46 2.01
N PHE A 106 2.16 -4.60 1.30
CA PHE A 106 1.41 -4.92 0.09
C PHE A 106 1.89 -4.12 -1.13
N ILE A 107 2.02 -2.80 -1.00
CA ILE A 107 2.60 -1.91 -2.03
C ILE A 107 3.78 -1.17 -1.43
N MET A 108 4.89 -1.09 -2.16
CA MET A 108 6.04 -0.26 -1.81
C MET A 108 6.14 0.92 -2.76
N VAL A 109 6.45 2.09 -2.23
CA VAL A 109 6.63 3.30 -3.03
C VAL A 109 7.97 3.93 -2.70
N GLU A 110 8.75 4.18 -3.76
CA GLU A 110 9.98 4.95 -3.74
C GLU A 110 9.74 6.24 -4.53
N ALA A 111 9.94 7.37 -3.87
CA ALA A 111 9.83 8.69 -4.45
C ALA A 111 11.23 9.29 -4.61
N MET A 112 11.44 10.04 -5.69
CA MET A 112 12.70 10.71 -5.95
C MET A 112 12.49 12.15 -6.41
N GLU A 113 13.56 12.93 -6.40
CA GLU A 113 13.51 14.32 -6.84
C GLU A 113 13.07 14.46 -8.31
N PRO A 114 12.14 15.38 -8.64
CA PRO A 114 11.64 15.55 -10.01
C PRO A 114 12.68 15.97 -11.06
N SER A 115 13.80 16.54 -10.62
CA SER A 115 14.85 17.08 -11.50
C SER A 115 15.80 16.00 -12.04
N LYS A 116 15.78 14.80 -11.47
CA LYS A 116 16.63 13.69 -11.87
C LYS A 116 16.21 13.13 -13.21
N LYS A 117 17.17 12.57 -13.96
CA LYS A 117 16.91 12.02 -15.28
C LYS A 117 16.21 10.68 -15.15
N PHE A 118 15.17 10.47 -15.96
CA PHE A 118 14.53 9.17 -16.10
C PHE A 118 15.53 8.12 -16.58
N GLU A 119 15.58 6.98 -15.89
CA GLU A 119 16.58 5.92 -16.09
C GLU A 119 18.04 6.40 -15.96
N GLY A 120 18.25 7.55 -15.30
CA GLY A 120 19.55 8.13 -15.02
C GLY A 120 20.38 7.30 -14.03
N THR A 121 21.70 7.33 -14.24
CA THR A 121 22.70 6.66 -13.40
C THR A 121 23.51 7.65 -12.55
N GLU A 122 23.12 8.93 -12.54
CA GLU A 122 23.70 9.93 -11.64
C GLU A 122 23.42 9.58 -10.16
N PRO A 123 24.17 10.15 -9.21
CA PRO A 123 23.90 9.96 -7.78
C PRO A 123 22.47 10.37 -7.40
N GLU A 124 21.79 9.53 -6.61
CA GLU A 124 20.35 9.66 -6.30
C GLU A 124 19.48 9.69 -7.59
N GLY A 125 19.95 9.02 -8.64
CA GLY A 125 19.26 8.87 -9.92
C GLY A 125 18.34 7.66 -9.94
N TRP A 126 17.56 7.53 -11.02
CA TRP A 126 16.52 6.50 -11.16
C TRP A 126 17.02 5.07 -10.89
N ILE A 127 18.21 4.72 -11.40
CA ILE A 127 18.77 3.37 -11.21
C ILE A 127 19.11 3.10 -9.75
N GLU A 128 19.54 4.11 -8.99
CA GLU A 128 19.84 3.95 -7.57
C GLU A 128 18.56 3.72 -6.75
N HIS A 129 17.52 4.50 -6.99
CA HIS A 129 16.21 4.31 -6.37
C HIS A 129 15.57 2.98 -6.77
N LEU A 130 15.72 2.53 -8.02
CA LEU A 130 15.27 1.21 -8.44
C LEU A 130 16.01 0.09 -7.70
N ASN A 131 17.31 0.23 -7.45
CA ASN A 131 18.07 -0.73 -6.65
C ASN A 131 17.61 -0.76 -5.18
N ARG A 132 17.28 0.39 -4.59
CA ARG A 132 16.68 0.49 -3.25
C ARG A 132 15.32 -0.22 -3.20
N LEU A 133 14.43 0.10 -4.13
CA LEU A 133 13.10 -0.52 -4.24
C LEU A 133 13.19 -2.04 -4.42
N ASN A 134 14.13 -2.54 -5.24
CA ASN A 134 14.39 -3.98 -5.38
C ASN A 134 14.88 -4.64 -4.08
N ALA A 135 15.73 -3.94 -3.31
CA ALA A 135 16.18 -4.42 -2.00
C ALA A 135 14.99 -4.51 -1.01
N TYR A 136 14.09 -3.53 -1.01
CA TYR A 136 12.89 -3.53 -0.15
C TYR A 136 11.92 -4.63 -0.51
N MET A 137 11.61 -4.76 -1.79
CA MET A 137 10.78 -5.84 -2.29
C MET A 137 11.37 -7.20 -1.89
N SER A 138 12.69 -7.36 -1.99
CA SER A 138 13.39 -8.58 -1.55
C SER A 138 13.27 -8.84 -0.04
N ALA A 139 13.28 -7.80 0.79
CA ALA A 139 13.16 -7.89 2.24
C ALA A 139 11.72 -8.12 2.74
N SER A 140 10.71 -7.81 1.92
CA SER A 140 9.28 -7.98 2.25
C SER A 140 8.61 -8.97 1.29
N PRO A 141 8.65 -10.28 1.56
CA PRO A 141 8.04 -11.31 0.70
C PRO A 141 6.54 -11.14 0.44
N SER A 142 5.85 -10.42 1.32
CA SER A 142 4.42 -10.12 1.19
C SER A 142 4.11 -9.08 0.12
N ALA A 143 5.03 -8.14 -0.15
CA ALA A 143 4.79 -7.04 -1.07
C ALA A 143 4.48 -7.59 -2.47
N ARG A 144 3.42 -7.07 -3.09
CA ARG A 144 2.89 -7.50 -4.39
C ARG A 144 3.15 -6.49 -5.48
N TYR A 145 3.17 -5.21 -5.14
CA TYR A 145 3.40 -4.13 -6.08
C TYR A 145 4.49 -3.19 -5.58
N ALA A 146 5.16 -2.56 -6.54
CA ALA A 146 6.17 -1.55 -6.29
C ALA A 146 5.91 -0.34 -7.20
N VAL A 147 6.11 0.86 -6.71
CA VAL A 147 5.97 2.11 -7.46
C VAL A 147 7.28 2.88 -7.31
N LEU A 148 7.88 3.28 -8.42
CA LEU A 148 9.01 4.21 -8.45
C LEU A 148 8.58 5.47 -9.18
N THR A 149 8.68 6.62 -8.53
CA THR A 149 8.17 7.88 -9.09
C THR A 149 9.08 9.07 -8.81
N SER A 150 9.30 9.90 -9.82
CA SER A 150 9.87 11.25 -9.69
C SER A 150 8.79 12.34 -9.68
N GLY A 151 7.51 11.95 -9.63
CA GLY A 151 6.37 12.81 -9.93
C GLY A 151 6.19 13.08 -11.44
N THR A 152 7.28 13.25 -12.20
CA THR A 152 7.21 13.47 -13.66
C THR A 152 7.16 12.18 -14.46
N HIS A 153 7.84 11.14 -13.97
CA HIS A 153 7.85 9.80 -14.52
C HIS A 153 7.50 8.81 -13.41
N THR A 154 6.80 7.74 -13.76
CA THR A 154 6.52 6.66 -12.82
C THR A 154 6.57 5.34 -13.54
N LYS A 155 7.16 4.34 -12.88
CA LYS A 155 7.01 2.94 -13.25
C LYS A 155 6.36 2.20 -12.10
N ILE A 156 5.39 1.36 -12.45
CA ILE A 156 4.72 0.46 -11.52
C ILE A 156 5.17 -0.95 -11.87
N TYR A 157 5.42 -1.74 -10.85
CA TYR A 157 5.84 -3.11 -10.99
C TYR A 157 4.93 -4.04 -10.21
N ARG A 158 4.73 -5.23 -10.76
CA ARG A 158 4.17 -6.37 -10.06
C ARG A 158 5.29 -7.34 -9.73
N ARG A 159 5.29 -7.87 -8.51
CA ARG A 159 6.14 -8.97 -8.13
C ARG A 159 5.69 -10.25 -8.82
N ASP A 160 6.62 -10.93 -9.49
CA ASP A 160 6.41 -12.31 -9.91
C ASP A 160 6.51 -13.23 -8.68
N LEU A 161 5.46 -14.00 -8.40
CA LEU A 161 5.43 -14.92 -7.26
C LEU A 161 6.17 -16.23 -7.56
N ASP A 162 6.30 -16.59 -8.83
CA ASP A 162 7.08 -17.75 -9.28
C ASP A 162 8.58 -17.42 -9.29
N TYR A 163 8.91 -16.14 -9.55
CA TYR A 163 10.27 -15.61 -9.50
C TYR A 163 10.37 -14.36 -8.60
N PRO A 164 10.47 -14.52 -7.26
CA PRO A 164 10.30 -13.43 -6.27
C PRO A 164 11.27 -12.25 -6.37
N ARG A 165 12.32 -12.37 -7.19
CA ARG A 165 13.33 -11.35 -7.45
C ARG A 165 13.07 -10.53 -8.72
N ALA A 166 12.11 -10.93 -9.56
CA ALA A 166 11.77 -10.22 -10.78
C ALA A 166 10.60 -9.27 -10.51
N LEU A 167 10.86 -7.96 -10.65
CA LEU A 167 9.82 -6.95 -10.76
C LEU A 167 9.44 -6.82 -12.24
N GLN A 168 8.20 -7.18 -12.56
CA GLN A 168 7.64 -7.01 -13.90
C GLN A 168 6.98 -5.63 -13.99
N GLU A 169 7.44 -4.78 -14.91
CA GLU A 169 6.78 -3.50 -15.19
C GLU A 169 5.33 -3.77 -15.66
N ILE A 170 4.38 -3.07 -15.05
CA ILE A 170 2.97 -3.09 -15.42
C ILE A 170 2.54 -1.66 -15.77
N GLY A 171 1.51 -1.54 -16.61
CA GLY A 171 1.02 -0.22 -17.03
C GLY A 171 0.33 0.55 -15.91
N ASP A 172 -0.45 -0.14 -15.06
CA ASP A 172 -1.22 0.51 -14.01
C ASP A 172 -1.45 -0.41 -12.79
N LEU A 173 -1.73 0.19 -11.63
CA LEU A 173 -2.06 -0.53 -10.40
C LEU A 173 -3.55 -0.91 -10.41
N PRO A 174 -3.93 -2.14 -9.99
CA PRO A 174 -5.34 -2.43 -9.72
C PRO A 174 -5.88 -1.58 -8.55
N LYS A 175 -7.19 -1.36 -8.51
CA LYS A 175 -7.84 -0.76 -7.34
C LYS A 175 -7.53 -1.58 -6.10
N TYR A 176 -7.27 -0.90 -4.99
CA TYR A 176 -7.07 -1.53 -3.69
C TYR A 176 -8.42 -2.01 -3.14
N GLU A 177 -8.49 -3.30 -2.83
CA GLU A 177 -9.67 -3.92 -2.24
C GLU A 177 -9.53 -3.93 -0.72
N SER A 178 -10.00 -2.86 -0.07
CA SER A 178 -9.97 -2.73 1.39
C SER A 178 -10.91 -3.73 2.05
N ALA A 179 -10.35 -4.63 2.86
CA ALA A 179 -11.15 -5.56 3.63
C ALA A 179 -11.91 -4.87 4.77
N ARG A 180 -11.35 -3.78 5.32
CA ARG A 180 -12.03 -2.98 6.35
C ARG A 180 -13.25 -2.26 5.81
N LEU A 181 -13.12 -1.58 4.67
CA LEU A 181 -14.26 -0.93 4.01
C LEU A 181 -15.30 -1.97 3.59
N ALA A 182 -14.87 -3.13 3.06
CA ALA A 182 -15.79 -4.23 2.74
C ALA A 182 -16.55 -4.74 3.97
N ALA A 183 -15.88 -4.81 5.14
CA ALA A 183 -16.53 -5.20 6.40
C ALA A 183 -17.54 -4.16 6.89
N GLU A 184 -17.26 -2.86 6.76
CA GLU A 184 -18.18 -1.77 7.14
C GLU A 184 -19.45 -1.72 6.29
N HIS A 185 -19.33 -2.01 5.00
CA HIS A 185 -20.45 -2.03 4.06
C HIS A 185 -21.15 -3.38 3.93
N SER A 186 -20.68 -4.39 4.68
CA SER A 186 -21.27 -5.72 4.65
C SER A 186 -22.67 -5.72 5.28
N PRO A 187 -23.65 -6.41 4.67
CA PRO A 187 -24.95 -6.64 5.32
C PRO A 187 -24.85 -7.59 6.52
N TYR A 188 -23.68 -8.22 6.74
CA TYR A 188 -23.40 -9.12 7.85
C TYR A 188 -22.37 -8.50 8.79
N LYS A 189 -22.41 -8.89 10.07
CA LYS A 189 -21.37 -8.53 11.02
C LYS A 189 -20.08 -9.29 10.67
N VAL A 190 -19.16 -8.61 10.00
CA VAL A 190 -17.81 -9.12 9.72
C VAL A 190 -16.89 -8.67 10.86
N ILE A 191 -16.34 -9.63 11.62
CA ILE A 191 -15.30 -9.35 12.60
C ILE A 191 -13.96 -9.64 11.93
N LEU A 192 -13.20 -8.60 11.64
CA LEU A 192 -11.80 -8.73 11.26
C LEU A 192 -10.99 -8.92 12.55
N ASN A 193 -10.35 -10.08 12.70
CA ASN A 193 -9.38 -10.32 13.76
C ASN A 193 -7.98 -10.10 13.19
N PRO A 194 -7.30 -8.97 13.45
CA PRO A 194 -6.01 -8.71 12.83
C PRO A 194 -4.93 -9.73 13.22
N SER A 195 -5.08 -10.41 14.36
CA SER A 195 -4.19 -11.50 14.80
C SER A 195 -4.48 -12.84 14.12
N GLU A 196 -5.69 -13.02 13.57
CA GLU A 196 -6.13 -14.20 12.79
C GLU A 196 -6.97 -13.74 11.58
N PRO A 197 -6.36 -13.03 10.62
CA PRO A 197 -7.09 -12.27 9.61
C PRO A 197 -7.72 -13.13 8.51
N ASP A 198 -7.32 -14.39 8.40
CA ASP A 198 -7.95 -15.39 7.54
C ASP A 198 -9.16 -16.06 8.24
N ASP A 199 -9.31 -15.92 9.56
CA ASP A 199 -10.45 -16.43 10.33
C ASP A 199 -11.57 -15.38 10.41
N ILE A 200 -12.36 -15.30 9.34
CA ILE A 200 -13.52 -14.39 9.30
C ILE A 200 -14.67 -14.98 10.13
N GLN A 201 -14.95 -14.36 11.28
CA GLN A 201 -16.15 -14.65 12.05
C GLN A 201 -17.31 -13.80 11.53
N THR A 202 -18.13 -14.37 10.65
CA THR A 202 -19.31 -13.72 10.05
C THR A 202 -20.56 -13.77 10.95
N GLY A 203 -20.49 -14.52 12.06
CA GLY A 203 -21.66 -14.85 12.88
C GLY A 203 -22.72 -15.69 12.14
N LEU A 204 -22.44 -16.10 10.89
CA LEU A 204 -23.33 -16.92 10.09
C LEU A 204 -23.17 -18.38 10.49
N GLN A 205 -24.29 -19.01 10.84
CA GLN A 205 -24.36 -20.46 10.91
C GLN A 205 -24.28 -21.00 9.48
N PRO A 206 -23.45 -22.04 9.21
CA PRO A 206 -23.48 -22.74 7.93
C PRO A 206 -24.92 -23.14 7.62
N LEU A 207 -25.39 -22.85 6.40
CA LEU A 207 -26.70 -23.33 5.97
C LEU A 207 -26.71 -24.85 6.11
N THR A 208 -27.74 -25.39 6.78
CA THR A 208 -27.97 -26.82 6.73
C THR A 208 -28.19 -27.21 5.27
N ARG A 209 -27.84 -28.46 4.90
CA ARG A 209 -27.99 -28.96 3.52
C ARG A 209 -29.37 -28.67 2.94
N ASP A 210 -30.41 -28.77 3.76
CA ASP A 210 -31.80 -28.57 3.35
C ASP A 210 -32.12 -27.08 3.16
N LYS A 211 -31.58 -26.20 4.01
CA LYS A 211 -31.71 -24.73 3.87
C LYS A 211 -30.94 -24.21 2.65
N PHE A 212 -29.79 -24.81 2.33
CA PHE A 212 -29.02 -24.49 1.13
C PHE A 212 -29.77 -24.85 -0.16
N ARG A 213 -30.42 -26.02 -0.18
CA ARG A 213 -31.27 -26.46 -1.30
C ARG A 213 -32.50 -25.55 -1.50
N GLU A 214 -33.13 -25.14 -0.40
CA GLU A 214 -34.25 -24.19 -0.41
C GLU A 214 -33.86 -22.84 -1.03
N VAL A 215 -32.69 -22.29 -0.64
CA VAL A 215 -32.16 -21.02 -1.19
C VAL A 215 -31.83 -21.13 -2.68
N LEU A 216 -31.39 -22.31 -3.15
CA LEU A 216 -31.14 -22.58 -4.57
C LEU A 216 -32.42 -22.83 -5.38
N GLY A 217 -33.60 -22.76 -4.76
CA GLY A 217 -34.88 -23.02 -5.43
C GLY A 217 -35.12 -24.50 -5.75
N ASP A 218 -34.37 -25.42 -5.14
CA ASP A 218 -34.56 -26.85 -5.30
C ASP A 218 -35.61 -27.36 -4.29
N THR A 219 -36.89 -27.29 -4.69
CA THR A 219 -38.03 -27.72 -3.88
C THR A 219 -38.33 -29.22 -3.98
N ARG A 220 -37.41 -30.03 -4.51
CA ARG A 220 -37.61 -31.48 -4.62
C ARG A 220 -37.47 -32.14 -3.24
N SER A 221 -38.58 -32.20 -2.53
CA SER A 221 -38.74 -33.06 -1.37
C SER A 221 -38.83 -34.52 -1.83
N GLY A 222 -37.85 -35.33 -1.41
CA GLY A 222 -38.00 -36.77 -1.37
C GLY A 222 -37.09 -37.57 -2.31
N CYS A 223 -36.48 -38.58 -1.69
CA CYS A 223 -35.91 -39.78 -2.30
C CYS A 223 -34.62 -39.57 -3.10
N HIS A 224 -33.48 -39.56 -2.41
CA HIS A 224 -32.47 -40.61 -2.61
C HIS A 224 -31.62 -40.72 -1.34
N SER A 225 -31.74 -41.89 -0.70
CA SER A 225 -30.83 -42.41 0.31
C SER A 225 -29.40 -42.35 -0.22
N ILE A 226 -28.53 -41.61 0.48
CA ILE A 226 -27.10 -41.90 0.43
C ILE A 226 -26.89 -43.12 1.32
N LEU A 227 -26.29 -44.18 0.76
CA LEU A 227 -25.24 -45.05 1.29
C LEU A 227 -25.11 -46.27 0.34
N PRO A 228 -23.95 -46.96 0.24
CA PRO A 228 -22.56 -46.50 0.34
C PRO A 228 -21.71 -46.98 -0.88
N GLY A 229 -20.51 -46.41 -1.01
CA GLY A 229 -19.40 -46.90 -1.83
C GLY A 229 -18.09 -46.35 -1.26
#